data_AF-A0A857DDA4-F1
#
_entry.id   AF-A0A857DDA4-F1
#
_cell.length_a   1.000
_cell.length_b   1.000
_cell.length_c   1.000
_cell.angle_alpha   90.00
_cell.angle_beta   90.00
_cell.angle_gamma   90.00
#
_symmetry.space_group_name_H-M   'P 1'
#
loop_
_entity.id
_entity.type
_entity.pdbx_description
1 polymer ?
#
loop_
_entity_poly.entity_id
_entity_poly.type
_entity_poly.pdbx_seq_one_letter_code
_entity_poly.pdbx_strand_id
1 'polypeptide(L)' 'MEIKQIIFDELHKVTKKNFNLDTNVKELNIDSLDLAMLVVDLENKFNITISDEELMSIQQIKDIINLVEKNLN' A
#
# COMPACT_ATOMS: atom_id res chain seq x y z
N MET A 1 -10.84 -12.26 -4.62
CA MET A 1 -10.77 -11.23 -3.57
C MET A 1 -9.62 -10.33 -3.94
N GLU A 2 -9.92 -9.09 -4.32
CA GLU A 2 -8.91 -8.20 -4.90
C GLU A 2 -8.12 -7.54 -3.77
N ILE A 3 -6.82 -7.85 -3.68
CA ILE A 3 -5.85 -7.18 -2.77
C ILE A 3 -5.99 -5.65 -2.83
N LYS A 4 -6.26 -5.13 -4.04
CA LYS A 4 -6.64 -3.74 -4.30
C LYS A 4 -7.68 -3.20 -3.35
N GLN A 5 -8.78 -3.93 -3.12
CA GLN A 5 -9.86 -3.45 -2.27
C GLN A 5 -9.45 -3.31 -0.82
N ILE A 6 -8.66 -4.27 -0.28
CA ILE A 6 -8.19 -4.21 1.10
C ILE A 6 -7.29 -2.99 1.30
N ILE A 7 -6.35 -2.79 0.37
CA ILE A 7 -5.43 -1.64 0.41
C ILE A 7 -6.22 -0.35 0.28
N PHE A 8 -7.16 -0.27 -0.66
CA PHE A 8 -8.02 0.91 -0.81
C PHE A 8 -8.85 1.21 0.44
N ASP A 9 -9.40 0.20 1.11
CA ASP A 9 -10.20 0.40 2.32
C ASP A 9 -9.37 0.96 3.48
N GLU A 10 -8.17 0.41 3.69
CA GLU A 10 -7.24 0.89 4.72
C GLU A 10 -6.76 2.31 4.41
N LEU A 11 -6.38 2.57 3.16
CA LEU A 11 -6.00 3.91 2.73
C LEU A 11 -7.14 4.90 2.90
N HIS A 12 -8.38 4.51 2.59
CA HIS A 12 -9.54 5.39 2.74
C HIS A 12 -9.85 5.73 4.22
N LYS A 13 -9.38 4.93 5.17
CA LYS A 13 -9.45 5.26 6.61
C LYS A 13 -8.44 6.33 7.01
N VAL A 14 -7.23 6.30 6.46
CA VAL A 14 -6.17 7.28 6.75
C VAL A 14 -6.26 8.55 5.89
N THR A 15 -6.74 8.44 4.65
CA THR A 15 -7.00 9.58 3.74
C THR A 15 -8.50 9.72 3.43
N LYS A 16 -9.07 10.87 3.80
CA LYS A 16 -10.43 11.29 3.39
C LYS A 16 -10.49 11.91 1.97
N LYS A 17 -9.39 11.90 1.23
CA LYS A 17 -9.32 12.42 -0.13
C LYS A 17 -9.50 11.29 -1.13
N ASN A 18 -10.12 11.62 -2.26
CA ASN A 18 -10.06 10.76 -3.44
C ASN A 18 -8.61 10.58 -3.87
N PHE A 19 -8.16 9.34 -3.86
CA PHE A 19 -6.87 8.93 -4.41
C PHE A 19 -7.09 7.97 -5.58
N ASN A 20 -6.21 8.08 -6.56
CA ASN A 20 -6.11 7.13 -7.64
C ASN A 20 -4.87 6.26 -7.45
N LEU A 21 -4.78 5.19 -8.24
CA LEU A 21 -3.59 4.34 -8.34
C LEU A 21 -2.31 5.16 -8.61
N ASP A 22 -2.42 6.20 -9.44
CA ASP A 22 -1.32 7.12 -9.76
C ASP A 22 -1.11 8.27 -8.75
N THR A 23 -1.93 8.35 -7.71
CA THR A 23 -1.71 9.37 -6.67
C THR A 23 -0.57 8.95 -5.76
N ASN A 24 0.29 9.91 -5.44
CA ASN A 24 1.41 9.66 -4.55
C ASN A 24 0.90 9.51 -3.11
N VAL A 25 1.38 8.49 -2.39
CA VAL A 25 1.05 8.29 -0.97
C VAL A 25 1.37 9.55 -0.14
N LYS A 26 2.48 10.23 -0.46
CA LYS A 26 2.89 11.47 0.21
C LYS A 26 1.92 12.63 -0.03
N GLU A 27 1.24 12.67 -1.17
CA GLU A 27 0.24 13.72 -1.46
C GLU A 27 -1.07 13.51 -0.71
N LEU A 28 -1.32 12.28 -0.25
CA LEU A 28 -2.52 11.88 0.47
C LEU A 28 -2.45 12.14 1.97
N ASN A 29 -1.37 12.78 2.45
CA ASN A 29 -1.06 12.89 3.88
C ASN A 29 -0.90 11.52 4.54
N ILE A 30 -0.43 10.52 3.78
CA ILE A 30 0.01 9.25 4.34
C ILE A 30 1.45 9.46 4.76
N ASP A 31 1.69 9.49 6.06
CA ASP A 31 3.04 9.58 6.59
C ASP A 31 3.75 8.23 6.45
N SER A 32 5.08 8.23 6.56
CA SER A 32 5.89 7.00 6.47
C SER A 32 5.45 5.92 7.47
N LEU A 33 4.84 6.31 8.59
CA LEU A 33 4.28 5.40 9.59
C LEU A 33 3.00 4.69 9.10
N ASP A 34 2.06 5.42 8.51
CA ASP A 34 0.84 4.82 7.95
C ASP A 34 1.18 3.85 6.82
N LEU A 35 2.13 4.22 5.98
CA LEU A 35 2.59 3.36 4.90
C LEU A 35 3.29 2.09 5.41
N ALA A 36 4.14 2.23 6.43
CA ALA A 36 4.81 1.10 7.05
C ALA A 36 3.80 0.14 7.73
N MET A 37 2.81 0.67 8.46
CA MET A 37 1.74 -0.15 9.05
C MET A 37 0.97 -0.90 7.96
N LEU A 38 0.58 -0.20 6.89
CA LEU A 38 -0.15 -0.78 5.78
C LEU A 38 0.63 -1.91 5.13
N VAL A 39 1.93 -1.72 4.87
CA VAL A 39 2.79 -2.78 4.30
C VAL A 39 2.90 -3.98 5.24
N VAL A 40 3.14 -3.77 6.54
CA VAL A 40 3.25 -4.85 7.53
C VAL A 40 1.94 -5.64 7.66
N ASP A 41 0.79 -4.97 7.65
CA ASP A 41 -0.52 -5.63 7.64
C ASP A 41 -0.71 -6.49 6.40
N LEU A 42 -0.29 -5.99 5.23
CA LEU A 42 -0.37 -6.73 3.97
C LEU A 42 0.58 -7.93 3.96
N GLU A 43 1.81 -7.78 4.44
CA GLU A 43 2.76 -8.88 4.60
C GLU A 43 2.19 -10.01 5.46
N ASN A 44 1.62 -9.68 6.62
CA ASN A 44 1.01 -10.67 7.52
C ASN A 44 -0.25 -11.29 6.91
N LYS A 45 -1.12 -10.47 6.30
CA LYS A 45 -2.42 -10.92 5.78
C LYS A 45 -2.29 -11.80 4.54
N PHE A 46 -1.28 -11.53 3.72
CA PHE A 46 -1.01 -12.26 2.49
C PHE A 46 0.17 -13.23 2.60
N ASN A 47 0.83 -13.26 3.76
CA ASN A 47 2.00 -14.07 4.04
C ASN A 47 3.14 -13.84 3.04
N ILE A 48 3.30 -12.60 2.57
CA ILE A 48 4.37 -12.16 1.67
C ILE A 48 5.47 -11.43 2.44
N THR A 49 6.60 -11.17 1.78
CA THR A 49 7.71 -10.41 2.35
C THR A 49 8.10 -9.29 1.40
N ILE A 50 7.93 -8.06 1.85
CA ILE A 50 8.27 -6.83 1.14
C ILE A 50 9.56 -6.31 1.78
N SER A 51 10.62 -6.26 0.98
CA SER A 51 11.91 -5.75 1.45
C SER A 51 11.88 -4.24 1.65
N ASP A 52 12.74 -3.70 2.51
CA ASP A 52 12.88 -2.25 2.71
C ASP A 52 13.14 -1.49 1.40
N GLU A 53 13.84 -2.09 0.43
CA GLU A 53 14.08 -1.50 -0.89
C GLU A 53 12.79 -1.34 -1.72
N GLU A 54 11.91 -2.33 -1.66
CA GLU A 54 10.58 -2.28 -2.29
C GLU A 54 9.71 -1.26 -1.56
N LEU A 55 9.76 -1.24 -0.23
CA LEU A 55 9.06 -0.27 0.60
C LEU A 55 9.53 1.18 0.34
N MET A 56 10.83 1.40 0.16
CA MET A 56 11.39 2.71 -0.22
C MET A 56 11.09 3.07 -1.69
N SER A 57 10.91 2.08 -2.56
CA SER A 57 10.51 2.29 -3.95
C SER A 57 9.03 2.61 -4.12
N ILE A 58 8.20 2.31 -3.11
CA ILE A 58 6.79 2.71 -3.08
C ILE A 58 6.71 4.23 -3.06
N GLN A 59 6.18 4.79 -4.16
CA GLN A 59 5.84 6.20 -4.24
C GLN A 59 4.34 6.41 -4.46
N GLN A 60 3.69 5.51 -5.18
CA GLN A 60 2.27 5.59 -5.48
C GLN A 60 1.51 4.42 -4.86
N ILE A 61 0.21 4.62 -4.67
CA ILE A 61 -0.71 3.58 -4.17
C ILE A 61 -0.64 2.32 -5.05
N LYS A 62 -0.50 2.51 -6.36
CA LYS A 62 -0.36 1.39 -7.31
C LYS A 62 0.87 0.55 -7.07
N ASP A 63 1.99 1.12 -6.63
CA ASP A 63 3.23 0.37 -6.44
C ASP A 63 3.06 -0.65 -5.31
N ILE A 64 2.43 -0.26 -4.20
CA ILE A 64 2.11 -1.15 -3.08
C ILE A 64 1.25 -2.32 -3.57
N ILE A 65 0.16 -1.99 -4.26
CA ILE A 65 -0.79 -2.97 -4.77
C ILE A 65 -0.10 -3.94 -5.72
N ASN A 66 0.66 -3.40 -6.67
CA ASN A 66 1.31 -4.19 -7.71
C ASN A 66 2.41 -5.07 -7.11
N LEU A 67 3.10 -4.60 -6.07
CA LEU A 67 4.08 -5.39 -5.33
C LEU A 67 3.45 -6.56 -4.59
N VAL A 68 2.35 -6.29 -3.87
CA VAL A 68 1.63 -7.33 -3.14
C VAL A 68 1.04 -8.35 -4.10
N GLU A 69 0.39 -7.90 -5.19
CA GLU A 69 -0.13 -8.79 -6.23
C GLU A 69 0.98 -9.64 -6.90
N LYS A 70 2.14 -9.05 -7.16
CA LYS A 70 3.28 -9.75 -7.76
C LYS A 70 3.92 -10.79 -6.83
N ASN A 71 3.91 -10.57 -5.52
CA ASN A 71 4.46 -11.52 -4.55
C ASN A 71 3.49 -12.66 -4.19
N LEU A 72 2.18 -12.45 -4.39
CA LEU A 72 1.16 -13.48 -4.18
C LEU A 72 1.02 -14.48 -5.33
N ASN A 73 1.46 -14.12 -6.54
CA ASN A 73 1.19 -14.86 -7.77
C ASN A 73 2.46 -15.50 -8.33
#